data_AF-A0A8T6USM6-F1
#
_entry.id   AF-A0A8T6USM6-F1
#
_cell.length_a   1.000
_cell.length_b   1.000
_cell.length_c   1.000
_cell.angle_alpha   90.00
_cell.angle_beta   90.00
_cell.angle_gamma   90.00
#
_symmetry.space_group_name_H-M   'P 1'
#
loop_
_entity.id
_entity.type
_entity.pdbx_description
1 polymer ?
#
loop_
_entity_poly.entity_id
_entity_poly.type
_entity_poly.pdbx_seq_one_letter_code
_entity_poly.pdbx_strand_id
1 'polypeptide(L)' 'IKKKYKIEKYEMSKAEAMEKFAGDDLKQKVMERIEDDTLSIYKQGDFEDLCRGPHVPALRFLHNFKLTRVAGAYLGGNE' A
#
# COMPACT_ATOMS: atom_id res chain seq x y z
N ILE A 1 -16.11 -8.42 5.56
CA ILE A 1 -14.87 -9.17 5.19
C ILE A 1 -14.79 -10.43 6.06
N LYS A 2 -14.66 -11.63 5.47
CA LYS A 2 -14.72 -12.90 6.24
C LYS A 2 -13.52 -13.09 7.17
N LYS A 3 -12.32 -12.66 6.74
CA LYS A 3 -11.09 -12.75 7.55
C LYS A 3 -10.82 -11.40 8.23
N LYS A 4 -10.87 -11.36 9.56
CA LYS A 4 -10.74 -10.15 10.39
C LYS A 4 -9.28 -9.85 10.73
N TYR A 5 -8.40 -9.83 9.72
CA TYR A 5 -6.98 -9.57 9.96
C TYR A 5 -6.77 -8.21 10.63
N LYS A 6 -5.84 -8.18 11.58
CA LYS A 6 -5.29 -6.94 12.13
C LYS A 6 -4.42 -6.29 11.05
N ILE A 7 -4.45 -4.97 11.00
CA ILE A 7 -3.55 -4.21 10.14
C ILE A 7 -2.36 -3.82 11.00
N GLU A 8 -1.19 -4.35 10.66
CA GLU A 8 0.06 -4.10 11.39
C GLU A 8 0.87 -3.06 10.63
N LYS A 9 1.24 -1.98 11.33
CA LYS A 9 2.15 -0.97 10.80
C LYS A 9 3.56 -1.31 11.24
N TYR A 10 4.49 -1.31 10.30
CA TYR A 10 5.91 -1.30 10.60
C TYR A 10 6.64 -0.33 9.68
N GLU A 11 7.84 0.05 10.07
CA GLU A 11 8.69 0.98 9.35
C GLU A 11 9.91 0.22 8.84
N MET A 12 10.33 0.52 7.61
CA MET A 12 11.57 -0.02 7.06
C MET A 12 12.29 1.05 6.25
N SER A 13 13.58 0.81 5.99
CA SER A 13 14.34 1.72 5.14
C SER A 13 13.85 1.66 3.69
N LYS A 14 14.04 2.77 2.96
CA LYS A 14 13.74 2.84 1.53
C LYS A 14 14.48 1.76 0.74
N ALA A 15 15.73 1.46 1.07
CA ALA A 15 16.52 0.43 0.41
C ALA A 15 15.91 -0.98 0.57
N GLU A 16 15.55 -1.35 1.80
CA GLU A 16 14.90 -2.65 2.07
C GLU A 16 13.53 -2.75 1.40
N ALA A 17 12.76 -1.65 1.36
CA ALA A 17 11.48 -1.61 0.68
C ALA A 17 11.64 -1.80 -0.84
N MET A 18 12.65 -1.16 -1.45
CA MET A 18 12.93 -1.31 -2.89
C MET A 18 13.29 -2.75 -3.27
N GLU A 19 14.06 -3.44 -2.43
CA GLU A 19 14.38 -4.86 -2.62
C GLU A 19 13.15 -5.74 -2.41
N LYS A 20 12.37 -5.48 -1.36
CA LYS A 20 11.17 -6.28 -1.04
C LYS A 20 10.07 -6.15 -2.10
N PHE A 21 9.89 -4.97 -2.68
CA PHE A 21 8.92 -4.71 -3.74
C PHE A 21 9.56 -4.72 -5.14
N ALA A 22 10.67 -5.45 -5.32
CA ALA A 22 11.39 -5.51 -6.59
C ALA A 22 10.54 -5.96 -7.79
N GLY A 23 9.48 -6.75 -7.54
CA GLY A 23 8.57 -7.22 -8.58
C GLY A 23 7.38 -6.30 -8.89
N ASP A 24 7.30 -5.12 -8.29
CA ASP A 24 6.18 -4.18 -8.46
C ASP A 24 6.70 -2.82 -8.94
N ASP A 25 6.82 -2.67 -10.27
CA ASP A 25 7.35 -1.47 -10.93
C ASP A 25 6.58 -0.20 -10.55
N LEU A 26 5.28 -0.31 -10.27
CA LEU A 26 4.46 0.84 -9.88
C LEU A 26 4.85 1.34 -8.50
N LYS A 27 5.03 0.42 -7.53
CA LYS A 27 5.45 0.78 -6.18
C LYS A 27 6.86 1.36 -6.16
N GLN A 28 7.77 0.82 -6.98
CA GLN A 28 9.13 1.37 -7.12
C GLN A 28 9.10 2.83 -7.61
N LYS A 29 8.36 3.12 -8.69
CA LYS A 29 8.21 4.50 -9.20
C LYS A 29 7.61 5.46 -8.18
N VAL A 30 6.74 4.97 -7.31
CA VAL A 30 6.20 5.76 -6.20
C VAL A 30 7.28 6.02 -5.15
N MET A 31 8.05 5.01 -4.76
CA MET A 31 9.14 5.14 -3.79
C MET A 31 10.28 6.05 -4.27
N GLU A 32 10.61 6.03 -5.56
CA GLU A 32 11.60 6.95 -6.15
C GLU A 32 11.22 8.42 -5.94
N ARG A 33 9.91 8.73 -5.96
CA ARG A 33 9.39 10.09 -5.76
C ARG A 33 9.26 10.50 -4.29
N ILE A 34 9.46 9.59 -3.36
CA ILE A 34 9.42 9.88 -1.92
C ILE A 34 10.85 10.22 -1.47
N GLU A 35 11.04 11.43 -0.92
CA GLU A 35 12.33 11.89 -0.41
C GLU A 35 12.67 11.33 0.98
N ASP A 36 11.69 10.79 1.70
CA ASP A 36 11.89 10.20 3.03
C ASP A 36 12.71 8.90 2.97
N ASP A 37 13.68 8.76 3.88
CA ASP A 37 14.51 7.56 4.01
C ASP A 37 13.77 6.38 4.67
N THR A 38 12.71 6.67 5.42
CA THR A 38 11.91 5.67 6.14
C THR A 38 10.51 5.58 5.55
N LEU A 39 10.10 4.36 5.25
CA LEU A 39 8.82 4.06 4.64
C LEU A 39 7.95 3.26 5.60
N SER A 40 6.72 3.71 5.75
CA SER A 40 5.69 3.00 6.51
C SER A 40 5.00 1.97 5.63
N ILE A 41 4.90 0.73 6.11
CA ILE A 41 4.21 -0.35 5.45
C ILE A 41 3.10 -0.88 6.34
N TYR A 42 1.98 -1.20 5.71
CA TYR A 42 0.83 -1.82 6.34
C TYR A 42 0.69 -3.26 5.85
N LYS A 43 0.74 -4.20 6.78
CA LYS A 43 0.53 -5.62 6.52
C LYS A 43 -0.84 -6.06 7.00
N GLN A 44 -1.55 -6.80 6.15
CA GLN A 44 -2.84 -7.40 6.45
C GLN A 44 -2.89 -8.86 5.96
N GLY A 45 -2.42 -9.77 6.82
CA GLY A 45 -2.25 -11.17 6.42
C GLY A 45 -1.17 -11.30 5.34
N ASP A 46 -1.56 -11.75 4.15
CA ASP A 46 -0.65 -12.02 3.03
C ASP A 46 -0.42 -10.79 2.12
N PHE A 47 -1.12 -9.68 2.38
CA PHE A 47 -1.01 -8.45 1.60
C PHE A 47 -0.25 -7.36 2.36
N GLU A 48 0.68 -6.72 1.67
CA GLU A 48 1.51 -5.64 2.20
C GLU A 48 1.46 -4.42 1.25
N ASP A 49 1.27 -3.24 1.83
CA ASP A 49 1.10 -2.00 1.06
C ASP A 49 1.86 -0.82 1.65
N LEU A 50 2.33 0.06 0.77
CA LEU A 50 3.11 1.24 1.11
C LEU A 50 2.17 2.42 1.32
N CYS A 51 2.10 2.98 2.53
CA CYS A 51 1.28 4.16 2.79
C CYS A 51 1.82 4.95 3.98
N ARG A 52 1.58 6.26 4.01
CA ARG A 52 1.87 7.10 5.20
C ARG A 52 0.81 6.93 6.29
N GLY A 53 -0.40 6.53 5.93
CA GLY A 53 -1.54 6.36 6.83
C GLY A 53 -2.20 7.68 7.26
N PRO A 54 -3.04 7.65 8.32
CA PRO A 54 -3.36 6.49 9.18
C PRO A 54 -4.33 5.47 8.53
N HIS A 55 -4.13 4.18 8.83
CA HIS A 55 -5.08 3.12 8.48
C HIS A 55 -5.97 2.72 9.67
N VAL A 56 -7.11 2.08 9.37
CA VAL A 56 -7.96 1.49 10.42
C VAL A 56 -7.24 0.31 11.11
N PRO A 57 -7.53 0.02 12.39
CA PRO A 57 -6.79 -1.01 13.14
C PRO A 57 -7.00 -2.46 12.67
N ALA A 58 -8.11 -2.74 11.98
CA ALA A 58 -8.44 -4.09 11.51
C ALA A 58 -9.46 -4.07 10.38
N LEU A 59 -9.45 -5.11 9.54
CA LEU A 59 -10.40 -5.28 8.43
C LEU A 59 -11.88 -5.37 8.86
N ARG A 60 -12.15 -5.64 10.15
CA ARG A 60 -13.50 -5.71 10.71
C ARG A 60 -14.29 -4.39 10.60
N PHE A 61 -13.59 -3.27 10.48
CA PHE A 61 -14.22 -1.96 10.35
C PHE A 61 -14.71 -1.67 8.93
N LEU A 62 -14.23 -2.43 7.92
CA LEU A 62 -14.52 -2.20 6.50
C LEU A 62 -15.54 -3.23 5.97
N HIS A 63 -16.71 -3.31 6.60
CA HIS A 63 -17.75 -4.28 6.20
C HIS A 63 -18.69 -3.77 5.11
N ASN A 64 -18.94 -2.45 5.09
CA ASN A 64 -19.97 -1.85 4.25
C ASN A 64 -19.33 -0.93 3.22
N PHE A 65 -19.01 -1.47 2.04
CA PHE A 65 -18.54 -0.70 0.89
C PHE A 65 -19.10 -1.28 -0.40
N LYS A 66 -19.19 -0.46 -1.44
CA LYS A 66 -19.68 -0.87 -2.76
C LYS A 66 -18.79 -0.25 -3.85
N LEU A 67 -18.38 -1.07 -4.83
CA LEU A 67 -17.70 -0.59 -6.03
C LEU A 67 -18.73 0.02 -7.00
N THR A 68 -18.42 1.18 -7.57
CA THR A 68 -19.37 1.95 -8.39
C THR A 68 -19.15 1.72 -9.89
N ARG A 69 -17.96 2.01 -10.40
CA ARG A 69 -17.57 1.95 -11.82
C ARG A 69 -16.07 1.67 -11.94
N VAL A 70 -15.65 1.24 -13.13
CA VAL A 70 -14.24 1.04 -13.49
C VAL A 70 -13.87 2.08 -14.55
N ALA A 71 -12.68 2.70 -14.43
CA ALA A 71 -12.12 3.65 -15.38
C ALA A 71 -10.62 3.36 -15.58
N GLY A 72 -10.08 3.72 -16.74
CA GLY A 72 -8.64 3.63 -17.03
C GLY A 72 -7.92 4.93 -16.68
N ALA A 73 -6.72 4.82 -16.11
CA ALA A 73 -5.84 5.95 -15.83
C ALA A 73 -4.38 5.54 -16.04
N TYR A 74 -3.62 6.33 -16.81
CA TYR A 74 -2.21 6.11 -17.06
C TYR A 74 -1.35 6.73 -15.97
N LEU A 75 -0.28 6.04 -15.58
CA LEU A 75 0.68 6.55 -14.61
C LEU A 75 1.41 7.77 -15.19
N GLY A 76 1.28 8.92 -14.52
CA GLY A 76 1.89 10.18 -14.96
C GLY A 76 1.09 10.92 -16.04
N GLY A 77 -0.10 10.42 -16.42
CA GLY A 77 -1.00 11.14 -17.34
C GLY A 77 -0.56 11.18 -18.80
N ASN A 78 0.42 10.36 -19.20
CA ASN A 78 0.78 10.22 -20.61
C ASN A 78 -0.16 9.21 -21.29
N GLU A 79 -0.88 9.67 -22.31
CA GLU A 79 -1.74 8.89 -23.21
C GLU A 79 -0.94 8.11 -24.27
#